data_AF-A0A1B6KPI7-F1
#
_entry.id   AF-A0A1B6KPI7-F1
#
_cell.length_a   1.000
_cell.length_b   1.000
_cell.length_c   1.000
_cell.angle_alpha   90.00
_cell.angle_beta   90.00
_cell.angle_gamma   90.00
#
_symmetry.space_group_name_H-M   'P 1'
#
loop_
_entity.id
_entity.type
_entity.pdbx_description
1 polymer ?
#
loop_
_entity_poly.entity_id
_entity_poly.type
_entity_poly.pdbx_seq_one_letter_code
_entity_poly.pdbx_strand_id
1 'polypeptide(L)'
;APLKQLVEASDDVFRGYILSLLESETNEITRSTTTTDDKKTLLLQSNSDGFKFRVNFFLKLGSHNEFYGGVTQPLLTVVAELERRNRLLVEAVRSKDLEILEYKLEGGQISRKAVE
;
A
#
# COMPACT_ATOMS: atom_id res chain seq x y z
N ALA A 1 -29.98 -8.50 17.70
CA ALA A 1 -29.42 -7.96 18.95
C ALA A 1 -29.02 -6.52 18.69
N PRO A 2 -29.41 -5.56 19.54
CA PRO A 2 -29.14 -4.14 19.28
C PRO A 2 -27.64 -3.90 19.39
N LEU A 3 -27.09 -3.09 18.48
CA LEU A 3 -25.71 -2.61 18.52
C LEU A 3 -25.47 -2.03 19.92
N LYS A 4 -24.52 -2.62 20.66
CA LYS A 4 -24.18 -2.18 22.02
C LYS A 4 -23.75 -0.72 21.98
N GLN A 5 -24.52 0.09 22.68
CA GLN A 5 -24.09 1.16 23.59
C GLN A 5 -23.11 2.20 23.01
N LEU A 6 -23.70 3.32 22.55
CA LEU A 6 -23.13 4.66 22.44
C LEU A 6 -21.72 4.75 21.83
N VAL A 7 -21.67 4.81 20.50
CA VAL A 7 -20.61 5.56 19.82
C VAL A 7 -21.05 7.02 19.80
N GLU A 8 -20.69 7.79 20.83
CA GLU A 8 -20.84 9.27 20.84
C GLU A 8 -19.69 9.94 20.08
N ALA A 9 -19.29 9.37 18.94
CA ALA A 9 -18.24 9.92 18.10
C ALA A 9 -18.85 10.45 16.80
N SER A 10 -18.27 11.50 16.24
CA SER A 10 -18.63 11.94 14.89
C SER A 10 -18.22 10.89 13.86
N ASP A 11 -18.90 10.89 12.72
CA ASP A 11 -18.63 9.96 11.62
C ASP A 11 -17.16 10.02 11.17
N ASP A 12 -16.54 11.21 11.19
CA ASP A 12 -15.13 11.39 10.83
C ASP A 12 -14.18 10.72 11.82
N VAL A 13 -14.44 10.86 13.13
CA VAL A 13 -13.64 10.21 14.18
C VAL A 13 -13.80 8.70 14.08
N PHE A 14 -15.03 8.24 13.86
CA PHE A 14 -15.32 6.81 13.68
C PHE A 14 -14.64 6.23 12.44
N ARG A 15 -14.68 6.95 11.31
CA ARG A 15 -14.02 6.56 10.07
C ARG A 15 -12.50 6.52 10.25
N GLY A 16 -11.91 7.54 10.86
CA GLY A 16 -10.48 7.58 11.16
C GLY A 16 -10.05 6.40 12.04
N TYR A 17 -10.86 6.06 13.04
CA TYR A 17 -10.63 4.89 13.87
C TYR A 17 -10.71 3.57 13.10
N ILE A 18 -11.71 3.39 12.23
CA ILE A 18 -11.80 2.19 11.38
C ILE A 18 -10.57 2.07 10.47
N LEU A 19 -10.12 3.17 9.87
CA LEU A 19 -8.94 3.16 9.00
C LEU A 19 -7.68 2.78 9.77
N SER A 20 -7.48 3.31 10.99
CA SER A 20 -6.34 2.91 11.82
C SER A 20 -6.39 1.43 12.19
N LEU A 21 -7.58 0.85 12.40
CA LEU A 21 -7.74 -0.57 12.62
C LEU A 21 -7.41 -1.42 11.37
N LEU A 22 -7.68 -0.91 10.18
CA LEU A 22 -7.36 -1.60 8.92
C LEU A 22 -5.87 -1.54 8.58
N GLU A 23 -5.22 -0.42 8.85
CA GLU A 23 -3.82 -0.15 8.48
C GLU A 23 -2.81 -0.63 9.53
N SER A 24 -3.21 -0.79 10.79
CA SER A 24 -2.30 -1.20 11.85
C SER A 24 -1.74 -2.61 11.66
N GLU A 25 -0.45 -2.79 11.89
CA GLU A 25 0.20 -4.12 11.85
C GLU A 25 0.25 -4.80 13.23
N THR A 26 -0.35 -4.20 14.27
CA THR A 26 -0.30 -4.74 15.62
C THR A 26 -1.16 -6.01 15.78
N ASN A 27 -0.66 -6.96 16.57
CA ASN A 27 -1.38 -8.20 16.91
C ASN A 27 -2.56 -8.00 17.89
N GLU A 28 -2.69 -6.82 18.47
CA GLU A 28 -3.78 -6.48 19.41
C GLU A 28 -5.14 -6.35 18.71
N ILE A 29 -5.13 -6.25 17.38
CA ILE A 29 -6.33 -6.16 16.55
C ILE A 29 -6.60 -7.53 15.93
N THR A 30 -7.73 -8.12 16.29
CA THR A 30 -8.18 -9.36 15.66
C THR A 30 -8.93 -9.04 14.39
N ARG A 31 -8.43 -9.54 13.26
CA ARG A 31 -9.06 -9.44 11.94
C ARG A 31 -9.42 -10.83 11.48
N SER A 32 -10.69 -11.05 11.15
CA SER A 32 -11.10 -12.33 10.58
C SER A 32 -12.11 -12.14 9.47
N THR A 33 -12.01 -13.01 8.47
CA THR A 33 -12.93 -13.03 7.34
C THR A 33 -13.68 -14.35 7.37
N THR A 34 -15.00 -14.28 7.34
CA THR A 34 -15.85 -15.46 7.22
C THR A 34 -16.55 -15.44 5.86
N THR A 35 -16.68 -16.62 5.24
CA THR A 35 -17.49 -16.82 4.05
C THR A 35 -18.53 -17.88 4.39
N THR A 36 -19.81 -17.53 4.32
CA THR A 36 -20.90 -18.47 4.57
C THR A 36 -22.01 -18.16 3.58
N ASP A 37 -22.41 -19.14 2.77
CA ASP A 37 -23.55 -19.03 1.84
C ASP A 37 -23.46 -17.75 0.95
N ASP A 38 -22.32 -17.60 0.26
CA ASP A 38 -21.93 -16.43 -0.56
C ASP A 38 -21.85 -15.07 0.15
N LYS A 39 -22.14 -15.00 1.46
CA LYS A 39 -21.94 -13.79 2.26
C LYS A 39 -20.53 -13.77 2.81
N LYS A 40 -19.80 -12.71 2.46
CA LYS A 40 -18.46 -12.44 3.00
C LYS A 40 -18.60 -11.41 4.11
N THR A 41 -18.05 -11.72 5.28
CA THR A 41 -18.03 -10.78 6.40
C THR A 41 -16.59 -10.56 6.84
N LEU A 42 -16.20 -9.29 7.01
CA LEU A 42 -14.95 -8.92 7.67
C LEU A 42 -15.27 -8.44 9.08
N LEU A 43 -14.66 -9.08 10.07
CA LEU A 43 -14.76 -8.75 11.47
C LEU A 43 -13.47 -8.05 11.91
N LEU A 44 -13.61 -6.84 12.43
CA LEU A 44 -12.53 -6.13 13.14
C LEU A 44 -12.87 -6.10 14.63
N GLN A 45 -11.93 -6.53 15.46
CA GLN A 45 -12.03 -6.43 16.91
C GLN A 45 -10.77 -5.81 17.49
N SER A 46 -10.98 -4.87 18.40
CA SER A 46 -9.92 -4.19 19.14
C SER A 46 -10.33 -4.05 20.59
N ASN A 47 -9.35 -3.84 21.46
CA ASN A 47 -9.58 -3.45 22.83
C ASN A 47 -9.02 -2.04 23.01
N SER A 48 -9.88 -1.09 23.37
CA SER A 48 -9.51 0.31 23.58
C SER A 48 -9.96 0.71 24.97
N ASP A 49 -9.03 1.12 25.83
CA ASP A 49 -9.29 1.58 27.20
C ASP A 49 -10.19 0.63 28.03
N GLY A 50 -9.97 -0.68 27.85
CA GLY A 50 -10.73 -1.74 28.54
C GLY A 50 -12.07 -2.08 27.89
N PHE A 51 -12.47 -1.38 26.82
CA PHE A 51 -13.66 -1.66 26.03
C PHE A 51 -13.34 -2.48 24.79
N LYS A 52 -14.06 -3.58 24.63
CA LYS A 52 -14.00 -4.41 23.41
C LYS A 52 -14.86 -3.78 22.32
N PHE A 53 -14.20 -3.29 21.29
CA PHE A 53 -14.86 -2.77 20.11
C PHE A 53 -14.95 -3.84 19.02
N ARG A 54 -16.08 -3.85 18.30
CA ARG A 54 -16.36 -4.85 17.26
C ARG A 54 -17.08 -4.21 16.08
N VAL A 55 -16.48 -4.31 14.90
CA VAL A 55 -17.08 -3.90 13.63
C VAL A 55 -17.27 -5.11 12.74
N ASN A 56 -18.46 -5.24 12.17
CA ASN A 56 -18.73 -6.23 11.13
C ASN A 56 -19.01 -5.51 9.82
N PHE A 57 -18.20 -5.79 8.80
CA PHE A 57 -18.45 -5.38 7.43
C PHE A 57 -19.08 -6.52 6.68
N PHE A 58 -20.30 -6.34 6.23
CA PHE A 58 -20.97 -7.28 5.34
C PHE A 58 -20.62 -6.91 3.90
N LEU A 59 -19.72 -7.71 3.31
CA LEU A 59 -19.15 -7.46 2.01
C LEU A 59 -20.05 -8.02 0.91
N LYS A 60 -20.18 -7.25 -0.18
CA LYS A 60 -20.82 -7.68 -1.42
C LYS A 60 -19.75 -7.81 -2.49
N LEU A 61 -20.01 -8.67 -3.47
CA LEU A 61 -19.15 -8.75 -4.64
C LEU A 61 -19.25 -7.43 -5.41
N GLY A 62 -18.10 -6.77 -5.60
CA GLY A 62 -18.02 -5.58 -6.44
C GLY A 62 -18.20 -5.94 -7.92
N SER A 63 -18.66 -4.98 -8.71
CA SER A 63 -18.72 -5.10 -10.16
C SER A 63 -17.32 -5.16 -10.78
N HIS A 64 -17.24 -5.71 -12.00
CA HIS A 64 -16.00 -5.73 -12.78
C HIS A 64 -15.43 -4.32 -12.99
N ASN A 65 -16.29 -3.31 -13.17
CA ASN A 65 -15.87 -1.92 -13.35
C ASN A 65 -15.25 -1.32 -12.09
N GLU A 66 -15.83 -1.59 -10.91
CA GLU A 66 -15.27 -1.16 -9.62
C GLU A 66 -13.92 -1.82 -9.36
N PHE A 67 -13.79 -3.12 -9.63
CA PHE A 67 -12.51 -3.82 -9.49
C PHE A 67 -11.46 -3.33 -10.48
N TYR A 68 -11.84 -3.11 -11.74
CA TYR A 68 -10.94 -2.60 -12.75
C TYR A 68 -10.42 -1.21 -12.39
N GLY A 69 -11.32 -0.27 -12.06
CA GLY A 69 -10.94 1.10 -11.71
C GLY A 69 -10.21 1.23 -10.38
N GLY A 70 -10.60 0.42 -9.38
CA GLY A 70 -10.02 0.49 -8.03
C GLY A 70 -8.71 -0.29 -7.87
N VAL A 71 -8.48 -1.34 -8.66
CA VAL A 71 -7.35 -2.25 -8.48
C VAL A 71 -6.55 -2.43 -9.77
N THR A 72 -7.18 -2.91 -10.85
CA THR A 72 -6.44 -3.31 -12.06
C THR A 72 -5.75 -2.14 -12.76
N GLN A 73 -6.47 -1.05 -13.02
CA GLN A 73 -5.93 0.12 -13.71
C GLN A 73 -4.81 0.81 -12.92
N PRO A 74 -4.94 1.06 -11.59
CA PRO A 74 -3.83 1.58 -10.79
C PRO A 74 -2.59 0.70 -10.84
N LEU A 75 -2.72 -0.63 -10.72
CA LEU A 75 -1.59 -1.55 -10.82
C LEU A 75 -0.89 -1.48 -12.18
N LEU A 76 -1.65 -1.48 -13.28
CA LEU A 76 -1.09 -1.34 -14.62
C LEU A 76 -0.34 -0.02 -14.80
N THR A 77 -0.87 1.06 -14.22
CA THR A 77 -0.24 2.39 -14.24
C THR A 77 1.09 2.37 -13.49
N VAL A 78 1.13 1.76 -12.30
CA VAL A 78 2.37 1.59 -11.53
C VAL A 78 3.40 0.77 -12.30
N VAL A 79 2.99 -0.34 -12.92
CA VAL A 79 3.89 -1.18 -13.72
C VAL A 79 4.48 -0.42 -14.90
N ALA A 80 3.64 0.29 -15.67
CA ALA A 80 4.10 1.08 -16.81
C ALA A 80 5.10 2.18 -16.38
N GLU A 81 4.84 2.83 -15.25
CA GLU A 81 5.72 3.86 -14.71
C GLU A 81 7.05 3.28 -14.19
N LEU A 82 7.02 2.11 -13.55
CA LEU A 82 8.24 1.40 -13.13
C LEU A 82 9.10 1.01 -14.34
N GLU A 83 8.48 0.49 -15.40
CA GLU A 83 9.18 0.14 -16.62
C GLU A 83 9.81 1.37 -17.28
N ARG A 84 9.06 2.48 -17.35
CA ARG A 84 9.56 3.77 -17.87
C ARG A 84 10.76 4.28 -17.07
N ARG A 85 10.67 4.26 -15.74
CA ARG A 85 11.76 4.67 -14.84
C ARG A 85 12.99 3.79 -15.00
N ASN A 86 12.80 2.48 -15.12
CA ASN A 86 13.90 1.55 -15.33
C ASN A 86 14.65 1.84 -16.63
N ARG A 87 13.93 2.08 -17.73
CA ARG A 87 14.56 2.45 -19.01
C ARG A 87 15.38 3.73 -18.89
N LEU A 88 14.82 4.77 -18.29
CA LEU A 88 15.53 6.03 -18.08
C LEU A 88 16.77 5.89 -17.21
N LEU A 89 16.70 5.05 -16.17
CA LEU A 89 17.84 4.79 -15.30
C LEU A 89 18.97 4.06 -16.05
N VAL A 90 18.63 3.05 -16.84
CA VAL A 90 19.60 2.33 -17.68
C VAL A 90 20.28 3.26 -18.68
N GLU A 91 19.51 4.15 -19.31
CA GLU A 91 20.05 5.16 -20.23
C GLU A 91 20.98 6.14 -19.51
N ALA A 92 20.59 6.63 -18.33
CA ALA A 92 21.40 7.54 -17.53
C ALA A 92 22.72 6.90 -17.09
N VAL A 93 22.69 5.63 -16.64
CA VAL A 93 23.91 4.86 -16.29
C VAL A 93 24.81 4.74 -17.51
N ARG A 94 24.27 4.31 -18.66
CA ARG A 94 25.06 4.17 -19.89
C ARG A 94 25.69 5.49 -20.34
N SER A 95 24.95 6.61 -20.23
CA SER A 95 25.48 7.93 -20.54
C SER A 95 26.63 8.32 -19.62
N LYS A 96 26.54 7.99 -18.33
CA LYS A 96 27.61 8.24 -17.35
C LYS A 96 28.83 7.36 -17.59
N ASP A 97 28.64 6.10 -17.97
CA ASP A 97 29.74 5.20 -18.33
C ASP A 97 30.51 5.72 -19.55
N LEU A 98 29.81 6.26 -20.56
CA LEU A 98 30.44 6.88 -21.73
C LEU A 98 31.24 8.14 -21.35
N GLU A 99 30.65 9.01 -20.53
CA GLU A 99 31.33 10.21 -20.03
C GLU A 99 32.61 9.86 -19.26
N ILE A 100 32.56 8.83 -18.40
CA ILE A 100 33.76 8.33 -17.68
C ILE A 100 34.81 7.81 -18.66
N LEU A 101 34.39 7.09 -19.71
CA LEU A 101 35.30 6.57 -20.72
C LEU A 101 35.97 7.71 -21.50
N GLU A 102 35.22 8.75 -21.87
CA GLU A 102 35.76 9.97 -22.49
C GLU A 102 36.80 10.63 -21.59
N TYR A 103 36.50 10.85 -20.31
CA TYR A 103 37.47 11.39 -19.36
C TYR A 103 38.75 10.54 -19.27
N LYS A 104 38.64 9.21 -19.30
CA LYS A 104 39.81 8.31 -19.31
C LYS A 104 40.62 8.44 -20.61
N LEU A 105 39.96 8.56 -21.77
CA LEU A 105 40.62 8.73 -23.07
C LEU A 105 41.35 10.07 -23.19
N GLU A 106 40.80 11.13 -22.62
CA GLU A 106 41.42 12.47 -22.59
C GLU A 106 42.60 12.58 -21.60
N GLY A 107 42.93 11.50 -20.89
CA GLY A 107 44.04 11.44 -19.94
C GLY A 107 43.68 11.87 -18.52
N GLY A 108 42.39 11.97 -18.20
CA GLY A 108 41.90 12.21 -16.85
C GLY A 108 42.36 11.10 -15.89
N GLN A 109 42.92 11.51 -14.76
CA GLN A 109 43.36 10.58 -13.71
C GLN A 109 42.44 10.63 -12.50
N ILE A 110 42.04 9.45 -12.02
CA ILE A 110 41.21 9.33 -10.83
C ILE A 110 42.12 9.46 -9.60
N SER A 111 41.88 10.48 -8.76
CA SER A 111 42.69 10.71 -7.55
C SER A 111 42.47 9.65 -6.46
N ARG A 112 41.38 8.87 -6.52
CA ARG A 112 41.04 7.80 -5.57
C ARG A 112 40.68 6.50 -6.30
N LYS A 113 41.57 5.50 -6.27
CA LYS A 113 41.34 4.16 -6.87
C LYS A 113 40.13 3.39 -6.31
N ALA A 114 39.64 3.75 -5.13
CA ALA A 114 38.46 3.10 -4.53
C ALA A 114 37.11 3.54 -5.15
N VAL A 115 37.14 4.53 -6.04
CA VAL A 115 35.97 5.07 -6.76
C VAL A 115 36.03 4.69 -8.25
N GLU A 116 36.95 3.78 -8.61
CA GLU A 116 37.08 3.22 -9.95
C GLU A 116 36.16 2.02 -10.17
#